data_AF-A0A378I706-F1
#
_entry.id   AF-A0A378I706-F1
#
_cell.length_a   1.000
_cell.length_b   1.000
_cell.length_c   1.000
_cell.angle_alpha   90.00
_cell.angle_beta   90.00
_cell.angle_gamma   90.00
#
_symmetry.space_group_name_H-M   'P 1'
#
loop_
_entity.id
_entity.type
_entity.pdbx_description
1 polymer ?
#
loop_
_entity_poly.entity_id
_entity_poly.type
_entity_poly.pdbx_seq_one_letter_code
_entity_poly.pdbx_strand_id
1 'polypeptide(L)'
;MKRKNNKGRCFRFWLLNAAGLLLNSLVYAGAPLWTYSAPNPASVAVAAGETATVSYVVTNNSVKSKNLILQATAGVSASPCYLAGKGSTCTLILTINGSAIPQQGLHSGPVLCEQGNPNQCYQPALDKQLNVNKASNGGTGHLLLTQSGLPVSSLSLHSGDSGTLLLTNTGAGSVSLLTIQLPFGWNDYFTSNCLTVLEPRQSCTINYLIPLPSATGILNPLSIQAINADNSIRVPVSIQTIGAINCWGLNSNGQLGNGIFSPSINLPVSVLGISDAIAITGGVFHTCALLDNGAVNCWGANTFGQLGDDSNTNRNTPVAVIGINNSIAVTAGSEFSCALLVNGTINCWGNNFYSQLGDGSNISRKVPVAVNGISNAIAITGGISHTCALLANGTINCWGRNNEGQLGNGNNINSTIPVAVSGINNAVAITAGSYNTCALLANGTINCWGYNLDGELGNGTTTSTNSPVAVSGINNAVAITAGTFHTCALLATGTINCWGRNLEGQLGNGNNTGSDTPVAVSGITNAIAITGGIAQTCTLLANGEVNCWGDNSQGQLGIGNNMDSNIPVQTCAESGCPTPLNALAIFNHSLGYHSCAIVPAP
;
A
#
# COMPACT_ATOMS: atom_id res chain seq x y z
N MET A 1 -31.06 24.27 -55.75
CA MET A 1 -30.55 25.19 -56.81
C MET A 1 -31.45 26.43 -56.91
N LYS A 2 -31.25 27.30 -57.92
CA LYS A 2 -31.72 28.71 -57.97
C LYS A 2 -33.26 28.93 -57.88
N ARG A 3 -33.61 29.87 -56.98
CA ARG A 3 -34.53 31.04 -57.16
C ARG A 3 -36.05 30.87 -57.41
N LYS A 4 -36.79 31.69 -56.61
CA LYS A 4 -37.99 32.49 -56.95
C LYS A 4 -39.32 31.72 -57.15
N ASN A 5 -40.52 32.30 -56.94
CA ASN A 5 -40.89 33.72 -56.72
C ASN A 5 -42.20 33.87 -55.89
N ASN A 6 -42.42 35.06 -55.32
CA ASN A 6 -43.69 35.75 -55.01
C ASN A 6 -45.00 34.95 -54.74
N LYS A 7 -45.58 35.15 -53.54
CA LYS A 7 -46.80 35.96 -53.28
C LYS A 7 -47.09 35.99 -51.78
N GLY A 8 -47.94 36.91 -51.29
CA GLY A 8 -48.21 37.07 -49.86
C GLY A 8 -49.69 37.12 -49.50
N ARG A 9 -49.99 36.91 -48.22
CA ARG A 9 -51.17 37.36 -47.45
C ARG A 9 -50.99 36.99 -45.97
N CYS A 10 -51.60 37.74 -45.06
CA CYS A 10 -51.68 37.39 -43.64
C CYS A 10 -53.00 36.66 -43.35
N PHE A 11 -52.97 35.62 -42.51
CA PHE A 11 -53.50 35.69 -41.13
C PHE A 11 -53.08 34.46 -40.29
N ARG A 12 -53.28 34.58 -38.97
CA ARG A 12 -52.96 33.69 -37.82
C ARG A 12 -53.14 32.16 -38.07
N PHE A 13 -52.45 31.24 -37.37
CA PHE A 13 -52.47 31.05 -35.91
C PHE A 13 -51.17 30.43 -35.29
N TRP A 14 -50.80 30.94 -34.10
CA TRP A 14 -50.18 30.32 -32.90
C TRP A 14 -48.81 29.59 -32.92
N LEU A 15 -48.02 29.87 -31.85
CA LEU A 15 -46.84 29.21 -31.25
C LEU A 15 -45.63 28.86 -32.17
N LEU A 16 -44.44 29.47 -32.01
CA LEU A 16 -43.41 29.34 -30.94
C LEU A 16 -42.67 27.98 -30.89
N ASN A 17 -41.50 27.88 -31.56
CA ASN A 17 -40.21 27.66 -30.88
C ASN A 17 -38.93 27.83 -31.76
N ALA A 18 -37.77 27.89 -31.09
CA ALA A 18 -36.39 27.54 -31.54
C ALA A 18 -35.56 28.38 -32.57
N ALA A 19 -34.57 29.12 -32.03
CA ALA A 19 -33.10 29.05 -32.26
C ALA A 19 -32.40 29.40 -33.62
N GLY A 20 -31.14 29.93 -33.52
CA GLY A 20 -30.16 30.15 -34.61
C GLY A 20 -29.57 31.59 -34.66
N LEU A 21 -28.49 31.97 -33.93
CA LEU A 21 -27.03 31.77 -34.17
C LEU A 21 -26.49 32.54 -35.42
N LEU A 22 -25.32 33.24 -35.45
CA LEU A 22 -24.23 33.48 -34.48
C LEU A 22 -23.26 34.63 -34.91
N LEU A 23 -22.42 35.13 -33.97
CA LEU A 23 -21.14 35.88 -34.12
C LEU A 23 -21.19 37.30 -34.76
N ASN A 24 -20.36 38.29 -34.42
CA ASN A 24 -19.17 38.44 -33.54
C ASN A 24 -19.04 39.95 -33.11
N SER A 25 -18.12 40.50 -32.29
CA SER A 25 -16.93 40.07 -31.51
C SER A 25 -16.61 41.11 -30.38
N LEU A 26 -15.43 41.02 -29.74
CA LEU A 26 -14.78 41.94 -28.76
C LEU A 26 -15.46 42.07 -27.36
N VAL A 27 -14.97 41.56 -26.19
CA VAL A 27 -13.61 41.32 -25.59
C VAL A 27 -13.01 42.60 -24.95
N TYR A 28 -12.67 42.69 -23.65
CA TYR A 28 -12.83 41.79 -22.46
C TYR A 28 -12.67 42.61 -21.16
N ALA A 29 -13.31 42.24 -20.03
CA ALA A 29 -12.89 42.64 -18.69
C ALA A 29 -13.54 41.80 -17.55
N GLY A 30 -12.72 41.04 -16.81
CA GLY A 30 -12.97 40.67 -15.41
C GLY A 30 -14.29 40.00 -15.03
N ALA A 31 -14.57 38.79 -15.53
CA ALA A 31 -15.58 37.92 -14.90
C ALA A 31 -15.14 37.60 -13.44
N PRO A 32 -16.02 37.77 -12.43
CA PRO A 32 -15.63 37.55 -11.04
C PRO A 32 -15.55 36.05 -10.73
N LEU A 33 -14.33 35.50 -10.76
CA LEU A 33 -14.07 34.10 -10.40
C LEU A 33 -14.16 33.89 -8.88
N TRP A 34 -15.34 33.43 -8.44
CA TRP A 34 -15.60 32.84 -7.13
C TRP A 34 -15.99 31.38 -7.37
N THR A 35 -15.47 30.45 -6.57
CA THR A 35 -15.92 29.05 -6.54
C THR A 35 -16.94 28.90 -5.41
N TYR A 36 -18.16 28.49 -5.74
CA TYR A 36 -19.23 28.27 -4.75
C TYR A 36 -20.06 27.04 -5.10
N SER A 37 -20.35 26.24 -4.09
CA SER A 37 -20.95 24.92 -4.24
C SER A 37 -22.42 24.94 -4.63
N ALA A 38 -22.74 24.17 -5.67
CA ALA A 38 -24.12 23.89 -6.05
C ALA A 38 -24.84 23.06 -4.97
N PRO A 39 -25.99 23.51 -4.42
CA PRO A 39 -26.80 22.70 -3.54
C PRO A 39 -27.66 21.73 -4.35
N ASN A 40 -27.26 20.46 -4.38
CA ASN A 40 -28.21 19.36 -4.55
C ASN A 40 -27.79 18.24 -3.57
N PRO A 41 -28.69 17.68 -2.73
CA PRO A 41 -30.15 17.83 -2.73
C PRO A 41 -30.64 19.24 -2.38
N ALA A 42 -31.53 19.78 -3.22
CA ALA A 42 -32.07 21.14 -3.08
C ALA A 42 -33.13 21.30 -1.97
N SER A 43 -33.33 20.29 -1.13
CA SER A 43 -34.22 20.31 0.02
C SER A 43 -33.69 19.43 1.15
N VAL A 44 -33.52 19.99 2.33
CA VAL A 44 -33.16 19.26 3.56
C VAL A 44 -34.40 19.21 4.45
N ALA A 45 -34.98 18.03 4.64
CA ALA A 45 -36.10 17.84 5.55
C ALA A 45 -35.56 17.47 6.94
N VAL A 46 -35.88 18.30 7.94
CA VAL A 46 -35.47 18.20 9.34
C VAL A 46 -36.74 18.08 10.20
N ALA A 47 -36.74 17.24 11.23
CA ALA A 47 -37.92 17.07 12.09
C ALA A 47 -38.11 18.28 13.03
N ALA A 48 -39.35 18.53 13.44
CA ALA A 48 -39.66 19.62 14.35
C ALA A 48 -39.04 19.36 15.74
N GLY A 49 -38.01 20.13 16.09
CA GLY A 49 -37.24 19.98 17.33
C GLY A 49 -35.82 19.43 17.14
N GLU A 50 -35.43 19.05 15.92
CA GLU A 50 -34.05 18.63 15.60
C GLU A 50 -33.24 19.78 15.00
N THR A 51 -31.94 19.85 15.32
CA THR A 51 -30.98 20.78 14.71
C THR A 51 -30.21 20.13 13.57
N ALA A 52 -30.19 20.78 12.40
CA ALA A 52 -29.33 20.40 11.28
C ALA A 52 -28.32 21.51 10.97
N THR A 53 -27.05 21.15 10.83
CA THR A 53 -25.98 22.09 10.46
C THR A 53 -25.75 22.03 8.95
N VAL A 54 -25.93 23.15 8.26
CA VAL A 54 -25.58 23.30 6.85
C VAL A 54 -24.47 24.36 6.75
N SER A 55 -23.26 23.92 6.42
CA SER A 55 -22.06 24.75 6.40
C SER A 55 -21.63 25.07 4.96
N TYR A 56 -21.39 26.35 4.69
CA TYR A 56 -20.84 26.82 3.42
C TYR A 56 -19.50 27.51 3.65
N VAL A 57 -18.47 27.10 2.90
CA VAL A 57 -17.15 27.75 2.90
C VAL A 57 -17.10 28.73 1.74
N VAL A 58 -16.79 30.00 2.03
CA VAL A 58 -16.71 31.06 1.01
C VAL A 58 -15.40 31.83 1.13
N THR A 59 -14.70 32.01 0.01
CA THR A 59 -13.37 32.66 -0.06
C THR A 59 -13.47 34.00 -0.80
N ASN A 60 -13.03 35.09 -0.18
CA ASN A 60 -13.01 36.41 -0.84
C ASN A 60 -11.79 36.54 -1.75
N ASN A 61 -12.02 36.70 -3.05
CA ASN A 61 -10.98 36.94 -4.05
C ASN A 61 -10.76 38.44 -4.36
N SER A 62 -11.53 39.34 -3.75
CA SER A 62 -11.45 40.79 -3.93
C SER A 62 -10.53 41.47 -2.91
N VAL A 63 -9.95 42.62 -3.30
CA VAL A 63 -9.10 43.45 -2.43
C VAL A 63 -9.92 44.27 -1.42
N LYS A 64 -11.23 44.47 -1.67
CA LYS A 64 -12.14 45.13 -0.73
C LYS A 64 -12.77 44.11 0.22
N SER A 65 -13.01 44.51 1.47
CA SER A 65 -13.80 43.71 2.41
C SER A 65 -15.29 43.75 2.07
N LYS A 66 -16.02 42.65 2.34
CA LYS A 66 -17.47 42.56 2.15
C LYS A 66 -18.14 41.81 3.31
N ASN A 67 -19.40 42.16 3.57
CA ASN A 67 -20.29 41.36 4.41
C ASN A 67 -21.06 40.38 3.52
N LEU A 68 -21.21 39.15 4.01
CA LEU A 68 -21.97 38.08 3.39
C LEU A 68 -23.11 37.69 4.34
N ILE A 69 -24.34 37.75 3.84
CA ILE A 69 -25.56 37.53 4.61
C ILE A 69 -26.45 36.53 3.87
N LEU A 70 -27.00 35.56 4.60
CA LEU A 70 -28.03 34.66 4.12
C LEU A 70 -29.40 35.29 4.40
N GLN A 71 -30.23 35.42 3.36
CA GLN A 71 -31.57 35.98 3.49
C GLN A 71 -32.52 34.91 4.02
N ALA A 72 -32.65 34.83 5.34
CA ALA A 72 -33.44 33.81 6.02
C ALA A 72 -34.96 34.06 5.90
N THR A 73 -35.71 32.98 5.70
CA THR A 73 -37.17 32.94 5.81
C THR A 73 -37.61 32.56 7.23
N ALA A 74 -38.90 32.75 7.55
CA ALA A 74 -39.42 32.58 8.91
C ALA A 74 -39.12 31.19 9.51
N GLY A 75 -38.67 31.17 10.77
CA GLY A 75 -38.23 29.96 11.50
C GLY A 75 -36.71 29.67 11.42
N VAL A 76 -35.97 30.40 10.57
CA VAL A 76 -34.52 30.23 10.41
C VAL A 76 -33.77 31.50 10.79
N SER A 77 -32.61 31.34 11.41
CA SER A 77 -31.63 32.40 11.65
C SER A 77 -30.28 32.00 11.05
N ALA A 78 -29.47 33.00 10.68
CA ALA A 78 -28.15 32.81 10.07
C ALA A 78 -27.12 33.70 10.76
N SER A 79 -25.90 33.20 10.97
CA SER A 79 -24.79 34.08 11.32
C SER A 79 -24.41 34.98 10.14
N PRO A 80 -24.13 36.28 10.34
CA PRO A 80 -23.47 37.10 9.33
C PRO A 80 -21.97 36.75 9.26
N CYS A 81 -21.38 36.84 8.07
CA CYS A 81 -19.93 36.71 7.89
C CYS A 81 -19.33 38.02 7.34
N TYR A 82 -18.13 38.38 7.81
CA TYR A 82 -17.30 39.45 7.27
C TYR A 82 -16.01 38.86 6.68
N LEU A 83 -15.68 39.24 5.44
CA LEU A 83 -14.48 38.77 4.73
C LEU A 83 -13.50 39.91 4.50
N ALA A 84 -12.38 39.89 5.23
CA ALA A 84 -11.40 40.97 5.36
C ALA A 84 -10.38 41.06 4.19
N GLY A 85 -10.87 41.03 2.95
CA GLY A 85 -10.05 41.13 1.73
C GLY A 85 -9.57 39.80 1.16
N LYS A 86 -8.57 39.85 0.28
CA LYS A 86 -8.22 38.73 -0.62
C LYS A 86 -7.60 37.54 0.12
N GLY A 87 -8.13 36.36 -0.11
CA GLY A 87 -7.71 35.09 0.51
C GLY A 87 -8.43 34.77 1.83
N SER A 88 -9.23 35.69 2.36
CA SER A 88 -10.04 35.42 3.57
C SER A 88 -11.09 34.34 3.29
N THR A 89 -11.23 33.37 4.18
CA THR A 89 -12.33 32.39 4.20
C THR A 89 -13.28 32.67 5.36
N CYS A 90 -14.54 32.24 5.24
CA CYS A 90 -15.45 32.14 6.38
C CYS A 90 -16.44 30.98 6.22
N THR A 91 -17.05 30.60 7.34
CA THR A 91 -18.15 29.63 7.41
C THR A 91 -19.41 30.34 7.87
N LEU A 92 -20.47 30.28 7.06
CA LEU A 92 -21.82 30.68 7.46
C LEU A 92 -22.51 29.50 8.18
N ILE A 93 -23.22 29.77 9.27
CA ILE A 93 -23.98 28.79 10.04
C ILE A 93 -25.45 29.17 10.02
N LEU A 94 -26.30 28.19 9.69
CA LEU A 94 -27.75 28.28 9.78
C LEU A 94 -28.24 27.59 11.05
N THR A 95 -29.21 28.19 11.74
CA THR A 95 -29.85 27.64 12.92
C THR A 95 -31.36 27.72 12.74
N ILE A 96 -32.01 26.56 12.74
CA ILE A 96 -33.46 26.41 12.58
C ILE A 96 -34.06 26.17 13.97
N ASN A 97 -34.95 27.06 14.40
CA ASN A 97 -35.64 26.96 15.68
C ASN A 97 -37.13 26.68 15.41
N GLY A 98 -37.68 25.61 15.99
CA GLY A 98 -39.05 25.15 15.71
C GLY A 98 -40.14 26.17 16.08
N SER A 99 -41.40 25.96 15.69
CA SER A 99 -42.05 24.71 15.25
C SER A 99 -42.00 24.43 13.73
N ALA A 100 -42.79 23.44 13.27
CA ALA A 100 -42.72 22.87 11.93
C ALA A 100 -42.83 23.90 10.78
N ILE A 101 -41.77 24.00 9.97
CA ILE A 101 -41.77 24.73 8.70
C ILE A 101 -42.46 23.86 7.63
N PRO A 102 -43.45 24.37 6.87
CA PRO A 102 -44.08 23.64 5.77
C PRO A 102 -43.07 23.19 4.69
N GLN A 103 -43.36 22.09 3.98
CA GLN A 103 -42.43 21.39 3.07
C GLN A 103 -41.93 22.16 1.82
N GLN A 104 -42.14 23.47 1.71
CA GLN A 104 -41.60 24.29 0.61
C GLN A 104 -40.89 25.55 1.14
N GLY A 105 -39.58 25.41 1.36
CA GLY A 105 -38.66 26.51 1.63
C GLY A 105 -37.46 26.43 0.69
N LEU A 106 -37.48 27.19 -0.41
CA LEU A 106 -36.31 27.38 -1.28
C LEU A 106 -35.35 28.36 -0.61
N HIS A 107 -34.29 27.86 0.01
CA HIS A 107 -33.22 28.70 0.54
C HIS A 107 -32.31 29.18 -0.61
N SER A 108 -32.52 30.42 -1.05
CA SER A 108 -31.60 31.10 -1.95
C SER A 108 -30.24 31.28 -1.30
N GLY A 109 -29.16 31.01 -2.05
CA GLY A 109 -27.78 31.11 -1.56
C GLY A 109 -27.37 32.52 -1.10
N PRO A 110 -26.20 32.63 -0.43
CA PRO A 110 -25.76 33.86 0.22
C PRO A 110 -25.56 35.00 -0.78
N VAL A 111 -26.01 36.20 -0.41
CA VAL A 111 -26.06 37.36 -1.32
C VAL A 111 -24.90 38.31 -1.02
N LEU A 112 -24.16 38.72 -2.06
CA LEU A 112 -23.01 39.62 -1.92
C LEU A 112 -23.45 41.08 -2.01
N CYS A 113 -23.45 41.79 -0.87
CA CYS A 113 -23.78 43.21 -0.79
C CYS A 113 -22.52 44.12 -0.83
N GLU A 114 -22.67 45.35 -1.29
CA GLU A 114 -21.60 46.37 -1.24
C GLU A 114 -21.44 46.94 0.20
N GLN A 115 -20.19 47.19 0.62
CA GLN A 115 -19.90 47.70 1.96
C GLN A 115 -20.47 49.12 2.13
N GLY A 116 -21.45 49.29 3.01
CA GLY A 116 -22.13 50.56 3.27
C GLY A 116 -23.48 50.73 2.54
N ASN A 117 -23.89 49.82 1.66
CA ASN A 117 -25.22 49.87 1.02
C ASN A 117 -25.87 48.47 0.92
N PRO A 118 -26.69 48.07 1.91
CA PRO A 118 -27.33 46.75 1.93
C PRO A 118 -28.45 46.57 0.88
N ASN A 119 -28.77 47.60 0.09
CA ASN A 119 -29.80 47.53 -0.97
C ASN A 119 -29.21 47.23 -2.36
N GLN A 120 -27.89 47.03 -2.48
CA GLN A 120 -27.23 46.59 -3.72
C GLN A 120 -26.50 45.27 -3.48
N CYS A 121 -27.16 44.15 -3.80
CA CYS A 121 -26.64 42.80 -3.61
C CYS A 121 -26.90 41.91 -4.85
N TYR A 122 -26.01 40.94 -5.12
CA TYR A 122 -26.12 40.03 -6.28
C TYR A 122 -25.78 38.57 -5.95
N GLN A 123 -26.17 37.65 -6.85
CA GLN A 123 -25.90 36.20 -6.77
C GLN A 123 -24.94 35.75 -7.90
N PRO A 124 -23.83 35.05 -7.60
CA PRO A 124 -22.93 34.47 -8.61
C PRO A 124 -23.45 33.15 -9.24
N ALA A 125 -22.84 32.75 -10.36
CA ALA A 125 -22.98 31.41 -10.95
C ALA A 125 -22.06 30.37 -10.27
N LEU A 126 -22.17 29.10 -10.67
CA LEU A 126 -22.17 27.98 -9.72
C LEU A 126 -21.31 26.78 -10.18
N ASP A 127 -20.54 26.14 -9.28
CA ASP A 127 -20.01 24.77 -9.50
C ASP A 127 -19.50 24.09 -8.19
N LYS A 128 -19.89 22.82 -7.97
CA LYS A 128 -19.46 21.80 -6.95
C LYS A 128 -19.15 22.21 -5.49
N GLN A 129 -19.58 21.54 -4.43
CA GLN A 129 -20.53 20.44 -4.15
C GLN A 129 -20.97 20.59 -2.65
N LEU A 130 -22.10 19.98 -2.22
CA LEU A 130 -22.69 20.20 -0.88
C LEU A 130 -22.61 18.95 0.02
N ASN A 131 -22.25 19.12 1.31
CA ASN A 131 -22.40 18.09 2.34
C ASN A 131 -23.72 18.27 3.11
N VAL A 132 -24.52 17.20 3.19
CA VAL A 132 -25.77 17.14 3.98
C VAL A 132 -25.87 15.78 4.66
N ASN A 133 -25.93 15.76 5.99
CA ASN A 133 -26.30 14.58 6.75
C ASN A 133 -27.82 14.58 6.97
N LYS A 134 -28.50 13.46 6.67
CA LYS A 134 -29.94 13.29 6.87
C LYS A 134 -30.24 11.84 7.28
N ALA A 135 -31.14 11.66 8.25
CA ALA A 135 -31.52 10.33 8.75
C ALA A 135 -32.85 9.82 8.18
N SER A 136 -32.96 8.48 8.08
CA SER A 136 -34.18 7.69 7.89
C SER A 136 -34.90 7.74 6.52
N ASN A 137 -35.49 6.66 5.99
CA ASN A 137 -35.38 5.23 6.38
C ASN A 137 -35.57 4.32 5.14
N GLY A 138 -35.01 3.10 5.17
CA GLY A 138 -35.29 2.07 4.16
C GLY A 138 -34.11 1.20 3.68
N GLY A 139 -33.44 0.47 4.58
CA GLY A 139 -32.65 -0.71 4.17
C GLY A 139 -31.14 -0.54 3.91
N THR A 140 -30.52 0.58 4.29
CA THR A 140 -29.06 0.68 4.42
C THR A 140 -28.66 1.12 5.83
N GLY A 141 -27.63 0.47 6.39
CA GLY A 141 -27.16 0.71 7.75
C GLY A 141 -25.69 1.10 7.76
N HIS A 142 -25.38 2.33 8.18
CA HIS A 142 -24.01 2.76 8.42
C HIS A 142 -23.58 2.31 9.82
N LEU A 143 -22.83 1.22 9.87
CA LEU A 143 -22.17 0.72 11.07
C LEU A 143 -20.95 1.60 11.36
N LEU A 144 -21.00 2.34 12.47
CA LEU A 144 -19.85 3.09 12.97
C LEU A 144 -19.15 2.27 14.04
N LEU A 145 -17.86 1.98 13.81
CA LEU A 145 -16.97 1.43 14.82
C LEU A 145 -16.44 2.57 15.70
N THR A 146 -16.58 2.44 17.01
CA THR A 146 -16.02 3.40 17.97
C THR A 146 -15.21 2.69 19.06
N GLN A 147 -14.10 3.31 19.47
CA GLN A 147 -13.28 2.90 20.61
C GLN A 147 -13.39 4.01 21.65
N SER A 148 -13.85 3.69 22.86
CA SER A 148 -14.06 4.65 23.95
C SER A 148 -14.87 5.91 23.56
N GLY A 149 -15.80 5.77 22.60
CA GLY A 149 -16.65 6.86 22.09
C GLY A 149 -16.09 7.69 20.93
N LEU A 150 -14.85 7.43 20.48
CA LEU A 150 -14.27 8.07 19.30
C LEU A 150 -14.44 7.22 18.03
N PRO A 151 -14.78 7.80 16.86
CA PRO A 151 -14.79 7.11 15.57
C PRO A 151 -13.42 6.51 15.22
N VAL A 152 -13.40 5.23 14.85
CA VAL A 152 -12.16 4.51 14.50
C VAL A 152 -11.97 4.48 12.99
N SER A 153 -10.94 5.15 12.48
CA SER A 153 -10.50 5.04 11.08
C SER A 153 -9.61 3.83 10.82
N SER A 154 -8.94 3.32 11.86
CA SER A 154 -7.96 2.24 11.84
C SER A 154 -7.76 1.74 13.26
N LEU A 155 -7.69 0.42 13.47
CA LEU A 155 -7.46 -0.19 14.78
C LEU A 155 -6.18 -1.03 14.74
N SER A 156 -5.23 -0.71 15.61
CA SER A 156 -4.06 -1.55 15.90
C SER A 156 -4.30 -2.30 17.21
N LEU A 157 -3.77 -3.51 17.31
CA LEU A 157 -3.94 -4.41 18.47
C LEU A 157 -2.63 -5.13 18.79
N HIS A 158 -2.26 -5.17 20.06
CA HIS A 158 -1.00 -5.71 20.58
C HIS A 158 -1.25 -6.67 21.76
N SER A 159 -0.21 -7.40 22.17
CA SER A 159 -0.25 -8.23 23.38
C SER A 159 -0.50 -7.39 24.63
N GLY A 160 -1.48 -7.78 25.44
CA GLY A 160 -1.92 -7.02 26.62
C GLY A 160 -2.97 -5.95 26.33
N ASP A 161 -3.29 -5.64 25.07
CA ASP A 161 -4.38 -4.72 24.76
C ASP A 161 -5.73 -5.31 25.18
N SER A 162 -6.50 -4.52 25.92
CA SER A 162 -7.87 -4.83 26.29
C SER A 162 -8.75 -3.62 26.05
N GLY A 163 -10.01 -3.85 25.67
CA GLY A 163 -10.91 -2.75 25.38
C GLY A 163 -12.28 -3.16 24.87
N THR A 164 -13.06 -2.13 24.55
CA THR A 164 -14.43 -2.24 24.11
C THR A 164 -14.60 -1.51 22.79
N LEU A 165 -14.98 -2.26 21.77
CA LEU A 165 -15.45 -1.73 20.49
C LEU A 165 -16.98 -1.63 20.53
N LEU A 166 -17.51 -0.43 20.35
CA LEU A 166 -18.95 -0.20 20.28
C LEU A 166 -19.35 -0.01 18.81
N LEU A 167 -20.02 -1.02 18.27
CA LEU A 167 -20.66 -1.01 16.96
C LEU A 167 -22.06 -0.42 17.10
N THR A 168 -22.28 0.79 16.62
CA THR A 168 -23.61 1.42 16.67
C THR A 168 -24.28 1.39 15.31
N ASN A 169 -25.52 0.88 15.24
CA ASN A 169 -26.38 1.06 14.07
C ASN A 169 -26.90 2.50 14.06
N THR A 170 -26.13 3.40 13.44
CA THR A 170 -26.53 4.81 13.23
C THR A 170 -27.59 4.95 12.13
N GLY A 171 -27.85 3.87 11.38
CA GLY A 171 -28.94 3.77 10.43
C GLY A 171 -30.30 3.65 11.10
N ALA A 172 -31.35 3.72 10.27
CA ALA A 172 -32.74 3.68 10.71
C ALA A 172 -33.45 2.34 10.42
N GLY A 173 -32.77 1.41 9.73
CA GLY A 173 -33.23 0.04 9.44
C GLY A 173 -32.34 -1.01 10.12
N SER A 174 -32.92 -2.17 10.41
CA SER A 174 -32.26 -3.30 11.07
C SER A 174 -31.18 -3.91 10.17
N VAL A 175 -30.01 -4.22 10.72
CA VAL A 175 -28.93 -4.90 9.99
C VAL A 175 -28.96 -6.39 10.34
N SER A 176 -29.52 -7.20 9.43
CA SER A 176 -29.41 -8.66 9.45
C SER A 176 -28.12 -9.13 8.73
N LEU A 177 -27.60 -10.31 9.08
CA LEU A 177 -26.39 -10.90 8.48
C LEU A 177 -25.11 -10.06 8.70
N LEU A 178 -24.97 -9.44 9.88
CA LEU A 178 -23.72 -8.82 10.31
C LEU A 178 -22.66 -9.90 10.67
N THR A 179 -22.00 -10.45 9.66
CA THR A 179 -20.85 -11.36 9.83
C THR A 179 -19.56 -10.58 10.03
N ILE A 180 -19.05 -10.57 11.27
CA ILE A 180 -17.70 -10.10 11.58
C ILE A 180 -16.75 -11.28 11.36
N GLN A 181 -16.12 -11.32 10.19
CA GLN A 181 -15.27 -12.44 9.79
C GLN A 181 -13.86 -12.28 10.36
N LEU A 182 -13.66 -12.79 11.58
CA LEU A 182 -12.35 -12.89 12.21
C LEU A 182 -11.50 -13.99 11.54
N PRO A 183 -10.16 -13.86 11.49
CA PRO A 183 -9.28 -14.93 11.03
C PRO A 183 -9.33 -16.13 11.98
N PHE A 184 -9.00 -17.33 11.48
CA PHE A 184 -8.96 -18.54 12.30
C PHE A 184 -7.99 -18.37 13.49
N GLY A 185 -8.43 -18.80 14.68
CA GLY A 185 -7.70 -18.64 15.94
C GLY A 185 -7.93 -17.32 16.70
N TRP A 186 -8.67 -16.34 16.16
CA TRP A 186 -8.94 -15.08 16.88
C TRP A 186 -10.19 -15.08 17.76
N ASN A 187 -11.14 -16.00 17.54
CA ASN A 187 -12.46 -15.96 18.17
C ASN A 187 -12.40 -15.94 19.70
N ASP A 188 -11.44 -16.64 20.30
CA ASP A 188 -11.35 -16.84 21.75
C ASP A 188 -10.92 -15.56 22.51
N TYR A 189 -10.37 -14.56 21.82
CA TYR A 189 -10.01 -13.25 22.37
C TYR A 189 -11.15 -12.21 22.27
N PHE A 190 -12.23 -12.52 21.55
CA PHE A 190 -13.36 -11.64 21.28
C PHE A 190 -14.67 -12.22 21.85
N THR A 191 -15.04 -11.78 23.05
CA THR A 191 -16.13 -12.34 23.89
C THR A 191 -17.57 -11.96 23.45
N SER A 192 -17.82 -11.95 22.14
CA SER A 192 -19.02 -11.38 21.51
C SER A 192 -20.33 -12.12 21.82
N ASN A 193 -21.36 -11.35 22.19
CA ASN A 193 -22.76 -11.81 22.30
C ASN A 193 -23.64 -11.40 21.10
N CYS A 194 -23.08 -10.83 20.03
CA CYS A 194 -23.85 -10.16 18.98
C CYS A 194 -24.36 -11.12 17.90
N LEU A 195 -25.45 -11.84 18.21
CA LEU A 195 -26.09 -12.80 17.31
C LEU A 195 -27.06 -12.13 16.32
N THR A 196 -26.73 -12.31 15.03
CA THR A 196 -27.56 -12.24 13.81
C THR A 196 -28.28 -10.96 13.38
N VAL A 197 -28.77 -10.10 14.29
CA VAL A 197 -29.50 -8.85 13.93
C VAL A 197 -29.12 -7.68 14.85
N LEU A 198 -28.89 -6.50 14.26
CA LEU A 198 -28.71 -5.24 15.00
C LEU A 198 -29.78 -4.21 14.62
N GLU A 199 -30.73 -3.96 15.52
CA GLU A 199 -31.88 -3.09 15.26
C GLU A 199 -31.50 -1.58 15.17
N PRO A 200 -32.38 -0.71 14.62
CA PRO A 200 -32.12 0.72 14.51
C PRO A 200 -31.77 1.37 15.85
N ARG A 201 -30.72 2.21 15.87
CA ARG A 201 -30.22 2.91 17.06
C ARG A 201 -29.77 2.00 18.22
N GLN A 202 -29.66 0.69 18.01
CA GLN A 202 -29.00 -0.21 18.97
C GLN A 202 -27.48 -0.22 18.75
N SER A 203 -26.76 -0.58 19.81
CA SER A 203 -25.31 -0.78 19.77
C SER A 203 -24.94 -2.18 20.24
N CYS A 204 -24.10 -2.87 19.47
CA CYS A 204 -23.43 -4.10 19.84
C CYS A 204 -22.11 -3.73 20.55
N THR A 205 -21.88 -4.32 21.72
CA THR A 205 -20.65 -4.13 22.49
C THR A 205 -19.77 -5.36 22.30
N ILE A 206 -18.59 -5.18 21.69
CA ILE A 206 -17.59 -6.23 21.52
C ILE A 206 -16.42 -5.93 22.45
N ASN A 207 -16.26 -6.76 23.48
CA ASN A 207 -15.11 -6.70 24.37
C ASN A 207 -14.02 -7.63 23.85
N TYR A 208 -12.82 -7.08 23.70
CA TYR A 208 -11.62 -7.80 23.34
C TYR A 208 -10.63 -7.79 24.50
N LEU A 209 -9.96 -8.92 24.71
CA LEU A 209 -8.88 -9.07 25.68
C LEU A 209 -7.79 -9.91 25.03
N ILE A 210 -6.70 -9.25 24.63
CA ILE A 210 -5.51 -9.94 24.15
C ILE A 210 -4.61 -10.16 25.37
N PRO A 211 -4.45 -11.39 25.86
CA PRO A 211 -3.60 -11.65 27.00
C PRO A 211 -2.14 -11.28 26.67
N LEU A 212 -1.39 -10.85 27.70
CA LEU A 212 0.06 -10.92 27.65
C LEU A 212 0.45 -12.41 27.51
N PRO A 213 1.34 -12.79 26.58
CA PRO A 213 1.51 -14.18 26.20
C PRO A 213 2.16 -15.01 27.31
N SER A 214 1.35 -15.83 27.98
CA SER A 214 1.84 -17.00 28.72
C SER A 214 2.23 -18.12 27.74
N ALA A 215 3.25 -17.87 26.93
CA ALA A 215 3.92 -18.82 26.04
C ALA A 215 3.00 -19.73 25.18
N THR A 216 1.97 -19.17 24.52
CA THR A 216 1.29 -19.77 23.35
C THR A 216 0.35 -18.76 22.67
N GLY A 217 0.39 -18.66 21.34
CA GLY A 217 -0.65 -17.99 20.52
C GLY A 217 -0.56 -16.47 20.34
N ILE A 218 0.12 -16.01 19.28
CA ILE A 218 0.06 -14.66 18.70
C ILE A 218 0.15 -14.79 17.16
N LEU A 219 -0.50 -13.98 16.30
CA LEU A 219 -1.92 -13.60 16.18
C LEU A 219 -2.07 -12.91 14.78
N ASN A 220 -2.86 -13.46 13.86
CA ASN A 220 -2.91 -13.03 12.43
C ASN A 220 -3.43 -11.58 12.22
N PRO A 221 -2.98 -10.81 11.21
CA PRO A 221 -3.49 -9.44 10.99
C PRO A 221 -5.00 -9.40 10.73
N LEU A 222 -5.74 -8.56 11.47
CA LEU A 222 -7.17 -8.33 11.27
C LEU A 222 -7.45 -7.50 10.00
N SER A 223 -8.48 -7.89 9.26
CA SER A 223 -9.18 -7.01 8.31
C SER A 223 -10.65 -6.88 8.71
N ILE A 224 -11.12 -5.67 8.99
CA ILE A 224 -12.54 -5.41 9.27
C ILE A 224 -13.26 -5.16 7.94
N GLN A 225 -14.03 -6.13 7.45
CA GLN A 225 -14.87 -5.96 6.27
C GLN A 225 -16.28 -5.50 6.66
N ALA A 226 -16.61 -4.24 6.35
CA ALA A 226 -17.98 -3.76 6.30
C ALA A 226 -18.45 -3.77 4.84
N ILE A 227 -19.33 -4.71 4.48
CA ILE A 227 -19.88 -4.81 3.13
C ILE A 227 -21.12 -3.91 3.04
N ASN A 228 -20.98 -2.74 2.42
CA ASN A 228 -22.13 -1.97 1.94
C ASN A 228 -22.67 -2.61 0.66
N ALA A 229 -24.00 -2.71 0.53
CA ALA A 229 -24.67 -3.34 -0.61
C ALA A 229 -24.54 -2.57 -1.95
N ASP A 230 -23.87 -1.41 -1.95
CA ASP A 230 -23.63 -0.54 -3.12
C ASP A 230 -22.17 -0.52 -3.62
N ASN A 231 -21.29 -1.32 -3.01
CA ASN A 231 -19.96 -1.66 -3.52
C ASN A 231 -18.98 -0.48 -3.72
N SER A 232 -19.04 0.55 -2.85
CA SER A 232 -18.18 1.74 -2.92
C SER A 232 -17.00 1.73 -1.92
N ILE A 233 -15.81 2.16 -2.42
CA ILE A 233 -14.50 2.41 -1.77
C ILE A 233 -14.10 1.47 -0.61
N ARG A 234 -13.11 0.60 -0.87
CA ARG A 234 -12.37 -0.13 0.18
C ARG A 234 -11.15 0.69 0.65
N VAL A 235 -10.99 0.82 1.96
CA VAL A 235 -9.74 1.28 2.60
C VAL A 235 -8.98 0.04 3.08
N PRO A 236 -7.84 -0.34 2.47
CA PRO A 236 -7.01 -1.40 2.99
C PRO A 236 -6.28 -0.92 4.26
N VAL A 237 -6.40 -1.68 5.34
CA VAL A 237 -5.62 -1.48 6.58
C VAL A 237 -4.58 -2.59 6.64
N SER A 238 -3.30 -2.23 6.61
CA SER A 238 -2.17 -3.14 6.79
C SER A 238 -1.61 -3.00 8.20
N ILE A 239 -1.73 -4.05 9.02
CA ILE A 239 -1.00 -4.15 10.28
C ILE A 239 0.45 -4.49 9.94
N GLN A 240 1.40 -3.64 10.37
CA GLN A 240 2.82 -3.90 10.26
C GLN A 240 3.28 -4.76 11.44
N THR A 241 4.01 -5.83 11.16
CA THR A 241 4.56 -6.74 12.15
C THR A 241 5.83 -6.16 12.75
N ILE A 242 5.70 -5.40 13.83
CA ILE A 242 6.82 -4.86 14.61
C ILE A 242 7.43 -5.99 15.45
N GLY A 243 8.76 -6.14 15.44
CA GLY A 243 9.43 -7.12 16.32
C GLY A 243 10.96 -7.09 16.30
N ALA A 244 11.53 -8.00 17.09
CA ALA A 244 12.96 -8.30 17.08
C ALA A 244 13.33 -9.15 15.86
N ILE A 245 14.62 -9.29 15.56
CA ILE A 245 15.10 -10.04 14.40
C ILE A 245 15.94 -11.23 14.86
N ASN A 246 15.65 -12.42 14.33
CA ASN A 246 16.54 -13.57 14.36
C ASN A 246 17.05 -13.90 12.95
N CYS A 247 18.33 -14.24 12.81
CA CYS A 247 18.99 -14.54 11.54
C CYS A 247 19.86 -15.82 11.64
N TRP A 248 20.07 -16.51 10.51
CA TRP A 248 20.88 -17.73 10.40
C TRP A 248 21.47 -17.90 8.98
N GLY A 249 22.46 -18.78 8.82
CA GLY A 249 23.22 -18.99 7.59
C GLY A 249 24.65 -18.45 7.66
N LEU A 250 25.19 -18.01 6.52
CA LEU A 250 26.52 -17.42 6.38
C LEU A 250 26.69 -16.16 7.26
N ASN A 251 27.82 -16.05 7.98
CA ASN A 251 28.13 -14.89 8.84
C ASN A 251 29.55 -14.31 8.64
N SER A 252 30.23 -14.69 7.56
CA SER A 252 31.65 -14.38 7.33
C SER A 252 31.95 -12.87 7.24
N ASN A 253 30.94 -12.04 6.98
CA ASN A 253 31.02 -10.58 6.94
C ASN A 253 30.25 -9.91 8.09
N GLY A 254 29.70 -10.68 9.05
CA GLY A 254 28.89 -10.18 10.16
C GLY A 254 27.41 -9.96 9.84
N GLN A 255 26.93 -10.50 8.71
CA GLN A 255 25.58 -10.24 8.18
C GLN A 255 24.42 -10.81 9.02
N LEU A 256 24.69 -11.60 10.07
CA LEU A 256 23.69 -12.03 11.05
C LEU A 256 23.50 -11.01 12.20
N GLY A 257 24.31 -9.95 12.29
CA GLY A 257 24.06 -8.81 13.19
C GLY A 257 24.18 -9.11 14.70
N ASN A 258 24.73 -10.27 15.05
CA ASN A 258 24.75 -10.85 16.39
C ASN A 258 26.02 -10.49 17.22
N GLY A 259 26.82 -9.53 16.77
CA GLY A 259 28.04 -9.08 17.46
C GLY A 259 29.29 -9.93 17.24
N ILE A 260 29.24 -10.98 16.41
CA ILE A 260 30.40 -11.82 16.08
C ILE A 260 30.60 -11.99 14.58
N PHE A 261 31.84 -12.28 14.18
CA PHE A 261 32.17 -12.83 12.86
C PHE A 261 32.39 -14.33 13.02
N SER A 262 31.68 -15.15 12.26
CA SER A 262 31.82 -16.61 12.21
C SER A 262 31.65 -17.08 10.77
N PRO A 263 32.07 -18.30 10.37
CA PRO A 263 31.82 -18.78 9.00
C PRO A 263 30.32 -18.80 8.70
N SER A 264 29.56 -19.48 9.55
CA SER A 264 28.10 -19.60 9.49
C SER A 264 27.52 -19.96 10.87
N ILE A 265 26.19 -19.92 10.99
CA ILE A 265 25.41 -20.39 12.14
C ILE A 265 24.12 -21.03 11.60
N ASN A 266 23.92 -22.34 11.82
CA ASN A 266 22.84 -23.12 11.21
C ASN A 266 21.55 -23.22 12.05
N LEU A 267 21.41 -22.34 13.06
CA LEU A 267 20.22 -22.10 13.87
C LEU A 267 19.99 -20.58 14.02
N PRO A 268 18.74 -20.12 14.17
CA PRO A 268 18.42 -18.70 14.39
C PRO A 268 19.10 -18.11 15.62
N VAL A 269 19.75 -16.96 15.44
CA VAL A 269 20.35 -16.14 16.50
C VAL A 269 19.88 -14.68 16.40
N SER A 270 19.71 -14.02 17.54
CA SER A 270 19.15 -12.66 17.57
C SER A 270 20.15 -11.59 17.11
N VAL A 271 19.65 -10.63 16.33
CA VAL A 271 20.34 -9.40 15.97
C VAL A 271 20.41 -8.48 17.19
N LEU A 272 21.56 -7.87 17.44
CA LEU A 272 21.73 -6.99 18.59
C LEU A 272 21.13 -5.60 18.35
N GLY A 273 20.30 -5.13 19.29
CA GLY A 273 19.84 -3.73 19.35
C GLY A 273 18.70 -3.35 18.41
N ILE A 274 17.92 -4.33 17.92
CA ILE A 274 16.71 -4.11 17.10
C ILE A 274 15.54 -4.89 17.72
N SER A 275 14.46 -4.19 18.03
CA SER A 275 13.22 -4.76 18.62
C SER A 275 11.94 -4.24 17.95
N ASP A 276 12.12 -3.36 16.97
CA ASP A 276 11.16 -2.43 16.37
C ASP A 276 11.13 -2.55 14.84
N ALA A 277 11.66 -3.65 14.28
CA ALA A 277 11.71 -3.86 12.84
C ALA A 277 10.33 -4.22 12.27
N ILE A 278 9.99 -3.63 11.12
CA ILE A 278 8.76 -3.91 10.35
C ILE A 278 9.03 -4.57 8.99
N ALA A 279 10.25 -4.49 8.48
CA ALA A 279 10.70 -5.23 7.30
C ALA A 279 12.21 -5.48 7.33
N ILE A 280 12.67 -6.54 6.67
CA ILE A 280 14.09 -6.88 6.51
C ILE A 280 14.39 -7.10 5.02
N THR A 281 15.57 -6.73 4.57
CA THR A 281 16.13 -7.08 3.27
C THR A 281 17.61 -7.41 3.41
N GLY A 282 18.25 -7.96 2.38
CA GLY A 282 19.69 -7.98 2.33
C GLY A 282 20.26 -8.51 1.02
N GLY A 283 21.49 -8.09 0.75
CA GLY A 283 22.27 -8.51 -0.40
C GLY A 283 22.94 -9.86 -0.20
N VAL A 284 23.99 -10.12 -1.00
CA VAL A 284 24.75 -11.38 -0.93
C VAL A 284 25.48 -11.51 0.41
N PHE A 285 25.96 -10.38 0.97
CA PHE A 285 26.82 -10.35 2.17
C PHE A 285 26.43 -9.27 3.20
N HIS A 286 25.27 -8.64 3.07
CA HIS A 286 24.79 -7.60 4.01
C HIS A 286 23.27 -7.67 4.20
N THR A 287 22.80 -7.00 5.25
CA THR A 287 21.42 -6.99 5.72
C THR A 287 21.02 -5.57 6.09
N CYS A 288 19.76 -5.20 5.88
CA CYS A 288 19.17 -3.94 6.34
C CYS A 288 17.76 -4.20 6.91
N ALA A 289 17.45 -3.57 8.03
CA ALA A 289 16.11 -3.55 8.63
C ALA A 289 15.49 -2.15 8.51
N LEU A 290 14.20 -2.12 8.20
CA LEU A 290 13.33 -0.95 8.32
C LEU A 290 12.65 -0.99 9.68
N LEU A 291 12.70 0.12 10.43
CA LEU A 291 12.13 0.25 11.76
C LEU A 291 10.75 0.94 11.70
N ASP A 292 9.93 0.77 12.76
CA ASP A 292 8.57 1.32 12.88
C ASP A 292 8.50 2.85 12.67
N ASN A 293 9.55 3.54 13.12
CA ASN A 293 9.78 4.98 13.00
C ASN A 293 10.27 5.43 11.61
N GLY A 294 10.46 4.51 10.66
CA GLY A 294 10.86 4.80 9.29
C GLY A 294 12.37 4.95 9.07
N ALA A 295 13.20 4.78 10.09
CA ALA A 295 14.65 4.69 9.95
C ALA A 295 15.10 3.32 9.39
N VAL A 296 16.32 3.28 8.83
CA VAL A 296 16.94 2.05 8.34
C VAL A 296 18.27 1.81 9.06
N ASN A 297 18.47 0.60 9.58
CA ASN A 297 19.75 0.14 10.11
C ASN A 297 20.29 -1.02 9.26
N CYS A 298 21.57 -1.01 8.91
CA CYS A 298 22.22 -2.03 8.08
C CYS A 298 23.45 -2.66 8.77
N TRP A 299 23.81 -3.88 8.39
CA TRP A 299 25.01 -4.59 8.87
C TRP A 299 25.52 -5.64 7.85
N GLY A 300 26.70 -6.19 8.09
CA GLY A 300 27.41 -7.11 7.19
C GLY A 300 28.57 -6.44 6.44
N ALA A 301 28.78 -6.85 5.18
CA ALA A 301 29.82 -6.32 4.30
C ALA A 301 29.58 -4.84 3.95
N ASN A 302 30.67 -4.05 3.84
CA ASN A 302 30.58 -2.61 3.56
C ASN A 302 31.62 -2.09 2.55
N THR A 303 32.26 -2.98 1.77
CA THR A 303 33.37 -2.66 0.86
C THR A 303 33.08 -1.48 -0.10
N PHE A 304 31.81 -1.29 -0.49
CA PHE A 304 31.38 -0.21 -1.38
C PHE A 304 30.52 0.86 -0.69
N GLY A 305 30.30 0.76 0.62
CA GLY A 305 29.50 1.69 1.40
C GLY A 305 28.02 1.29 1.50
N GLN A 306 27.68 0.04 1.22
CA GLN A 306 26.30 -0.48 1.19
C GLN A 306 25.55 -0.46 2.53
N LEU A 307 26.23 -0.16 3.65
CA LEU A 307 25.60 0.06 4.94
C LEU A 307 25.17 1.52 5.17
N GLY A 308 25.61 2.47 4.33
CA GLY A 308 25.13 3.86 4.37
C GLY A 308 25.66 4.71 5.53
N ASP A 309 26.73 4.27 6.18
CA ASP A 309 27.32 4.84 7.41
C ASP A 309 28.55 5.75 7.16
N ASP A 310 28.71 6.24 5.93
CA ASP A 310 29.90 6.96 5.40
C ASP A 310 31.25 6.21 5.52
N SER A 311 31.21 4.93 5.89
CA SER A 311 32.41 4.09 6.01
C SER A 311 32.55 3.09 4.87
N ASN A 312 33.65 2.32 4.90
CA ASN A 312 33.77 1.06 4.15
C ASN A 312 34.13 -0.10 5.09
N THR A 313 33.71 -0.01 6.36
CA THR A 313 34.05 -0.98 7.40
C THR A 313 32.87 -1.91 7.61
N ASN A 314 33.10 -3.22 7.51
CA ASN A 314 32.09 -4.23 7.81
C ASN A 314 31.58 -4.08 9.25
N ARG A 315 30.31 -4.39 9.48
CA ARG A 315 29.67 -4.30 10.79
C ARG A 315 29.04 -5.64 11.14
N ASN A 316 29.38 -6.21 12.30
CA ASN A 316 28.72 -7.39 12.85
C ASN A 316 27.56 -7.04 13.80
N THR A 317 27.20 -5.76 13.88
CA THR A 317 26.02 -5.23 14.58
C THR A 317 25.36 -4.18 13.68
N PRO A 318 24.05 -3.92 13.82
CA PRO A 318 23.35 -2.86 13.10
C PRO A 318 23.98 -1.47 13.30
N VAL A 319 24.11 -0.71 12.20
CA VAL A 319 24.45 0.73 12.20
C VAL A 319 23.38 1.51 11.43
N ALA A 320 23.05 2.72 11.87
CA ALA A 320 22.03 3.56 11.22
C ALA A 320 22.51 4.12 9.88
N VAL A 321 21.64 4.07 8.87
CA VAL A 321 21.85 4.69 7.56
C VAL A 321 21.73 6.20 7.69
N ILE A 322 22.74 6.95 7.25
CA ILE A 322 22.80 8.40 7.41
C ILE A 322 21.69 9.07 6.58
N GLY A 323 20.79 9.79 7.25
CA GLY A 323 19.77 10.63 6.62
C GLY A 323 18.49 9.92 6.17
N ILE A 324 18.25 8.66 6.57
CA ILE A 324 16.98 7.95 6.32
C ILE A 324 16.21 7.79 7.63
N ASN A 325 15.06 8.46 7.73
CA ASN A 325 14.19 8.46 8.92
C ASN A 325 12.69 8.56 8.57
N ASN A 326 12.33 8.30 7.31
CA ASN A 326 10.98 8.46 6.76
C ASN A 326 10.75 7.50 5.59
N SER A 327 11.27 6.27 5.70
CA SER A 327 11.12 5.23 4.69
C SER A 327 9.96 4.28 4.98
N ILE A 328 9.42 3.68 3.92
CA ILE A 328 8.27 2.76 3.92
C ILE A 328 8.59 1.39 3.32
N ALA A 329 9.69 1.28 2.59
CA ALA A 329 10.25 0.02 2.12
C ALA A 329 11.77 0.16 1.94
N VAL A 330 12.49 -0.95 2.06
CA VAL A 330 13.94 -1.04 1.85
C VAL A 330 14.24 -2.28 1.00
N THR A 331 15.19 -2.19 0.08
CA THR A 331 15.68 -3.32 -0.73
C THR A 331 17.19 -3.29 -0.83
N ALA A 332 17.83 -4.44 -0.94
CA ALA A 332 19.24 -4.56 -1.25
C ALA A 332 19.49 -5.39 -2.51
N GLY A 333 20.51 -5.02 -3.29
CA GLY A 333 21.13 -5.88 -4.30
C GLY A 333 22.45 -6.45 -3.77
N SER A 334 23.36 -6.90 -4.64
CA SER A 334 24.55 -7.65 -4.16
C SER A 334 25.44 -6.87 -3.20
N GLU A 335 25.67 -5.60 -3.51
CA GLU A 335 26.64 -4.70 -2.86
C GLU A 335 26.09 -3.26 -2.78
N PHE A 336 24.76 -3.12 -2.81
CA PHE A 336 24.07 -1.82 -2.75
C PHE A 336 22.71 -1.97 -2.06
N SER A 337 22.14 -0.84 -1.64
CA SER A 337 20.89 -0.76 -0.89
C SER A 337 20.09 0.47 -1.34
N CYS A 338 18.76 0.41 -1.26
CA CYS A 338 17.86 1.53 -1.54
C CYS A 338 16.69 1.58 -0.54
N ALA A 339 16.23 2.78 -0.20
CA ALA A 339 15.05 3.04 0.60
C ALA A 339 14.02 3.87 -0.18
N LEU A 340 12.76 3.44 -0.13
CA LEU A 340 11.60 4.16 -0.63
C LEU A 340 11.05 5.03 0.50
N LEU A 341 10.89 6.34 0.25
CA LEU A 341 10.46 7.31 1.25
C LEU A 341 8.94 7.52 1.20
N VAL A 342 8.34 7.98 2.31
CA VAL A 342 6.89 8.28 2.44
C VAL A 342 6.36 9.19 1.32
N ASN A 343 7.20 10.04 0.74
CA ASN A 343 6.86 10.96 -0.35
C ASN A 343 6.94 10.33 -1.77
N GLY A 344 7.18 9.03 -1.90
CA GLY A 344 7.29 8.32 -3.18
C GLY A 344 8.63 8.50 -3.92
N THR A 345 9.61 9.18 -3.31
CA THR A 345 11.00 9.28 -3.82
C THR A 345 11.87 8.14 -3.28
N ILE A 346 13.00 7.86 -3.93
CA ILE A 346 13.91 6.76 -3.57
C ILE A 346 15.31 7.31 -3.37
N ASN A 347 15.99 6.88 -2.31
CA ASN A 347 17.43 7.09 -2.13
C ASN A 347 18.18 5.74 -2.17
N CYS A 348 19.36 5.69 -2.79
CA CYS A 348 20.19 4.49 -2.92
C CYS A 348 21.65 4.75 -2.49
N TRP A 349 22.37 3.70 -2.04
CA TRP A 349 23.78 3.75 -1.63
C TRP A 349 24.50 2.41 -1.84
N GLY A 350 25.83 2.41 -1.79
CA GLY A 350 26.72 1.28 -2.07
C GLY A 350 27.37 1.32 -3.45
N ASN A 351 27.61 0.14 -4.05
CA ASN A 351 28.20 -0.04 -5.37
C ASN A 351 27.33 0.59 -6.47
N ASN A 352 27.95 1.30 -7.43
CA ASN A 352 27.29 1.90 -8.58
C ASN A 352 27.95 1.59 -9.94
N PHE A 353 28.84 0.59 -10.05
CA PHE A 353 29.61 0.34 -11.28
C PHE A 353 28.76 0.06 -12.53
N TYR A 354 27.55 -0.47 -12.36
CA TYR A 354 26.58 -0.67 -13.44
C TYR A 354 25.47 0.40 -13.46
N SER A 355 25.60 1.46 -12.67
CA SER A 355 24.66 2.57 -12.51
C SER A 355 23.39 2.24 -11.68
N GLN A 356 23.45 1.20 -10.85
CA GLN A 356 22.33 0.69 -10.04
C GLN A 356 21.78 1.68 -9.00
N LEU A 357 22.47 2.77 -8.66
CA LEU A 357 21.94 3.78 -7.75
C LEU A 357 21.02 4.81 -8.43
N GLY A 358 20.96 4.85 -9.77
CA GLY A 358 20.01 5.69 -10.52
C GLY A 358 20.24 7.21 -10.39
N ASP A 359 21.39 7.62 -9.86
CA ASP A 359 21.75 9.02 -9.59
C ASP A 359 22.31 9.76 -10.81
N GLY A 360 22.21 9.18 -12.01
CA GLY A 360 22.78 9.71 -13.25
C GLY A 360 24.28 9.42 -13.41
N SER A 361 24.91 8.73 -12.45
CA SER A 361 26.33 8.38 -12.48
C SER A 361 26.57 6.87 -12.38
N ASN A 362 27.84 6.47 -12.46
CA ASN A 362 28.35 5.13 -12.15
C ASN A 362 29.31 5.15 -10.93
N ILE A 363 29.18 6.15 -10.05
CA ILE A 363 30.07 6.38 -8.91
C ILE A 363 29.43 5.85 -7.63
N SER A 364 30.10 4.93 -6.94
CA SER A 364 29.63 4.34 -5.67
C SER A 364 29.50 5.38 -4.56
N ARG A 365 28.54 5.20 -3.65
CA ARG A 365 28.17 6.17 -2.62
C ARG A 365 28.14 5.53 -1.23
N LYS A 366 28.83 6.11 -0.25
CA LYS A 366 28.82 5.62 1.15
C LYS A 366 27.66 6.14 2.01
N VAL A 367 26.89 7.06 1.44
CA VAL A 367 25.70 7.68 2.01
C VAL A 367 24.59 7.70 0.95
N PRO A 368 23.31 7.74 1.34
CA PRO A 368 22.19 7.76 0.40
C PRO A 368 22.23 8.94 -0.58
N VAL A 369 22.04 8.66 -1.87
CA VAL A 369 21.82 9.65 -2.94
C VAL A 369 20.43 9.43 -3.56
N ALA A 370 19.76 10.51 -3.99
CA ALA A 370 18.44 10.42 -4.60
C ALA A 370 18.48 9.82 -6.02
N VAL A 371 17.52 8.96 -6.32
CA VAL A 371 17.27 8.42 -7.66
C VAL A 371 16.63 9.51 -8.53
N ASN A 372 17.16 9.74 -9.73
CA ASN A 372 16.63 10.76 -10.63
C ASN A 372 15.23 10.40 -11.17
N GLY A 373 14.27 11.33 -11.06
CA GLY A 373 13.00 11.25 -11.80
C GLY A 373 11.90 10.36 -11.20
N ILE A 374 12.06 9.82 -9.99
CA ILE A 374 11.02 9.04 -9.30
C ILE A 374 10.45 9.85 -8.12
N SER A 375 9.12 9.98 -8.07
CA SER A 375 8.40 10.73 -7.02
C SER A 375 7.03 10.15 -6.65
N ASN A 376 6.69 8.96 -7.17
CA ASN A 376 5.40 8.30 -6.97
C ASN A 376 5.54 6.77 -6.91
N ALA A 377 6.69 6.27 -6.45
CA ALA A 377 6.91 4.84 -6.23
C ALA A 377 6.12 4.34 -5.01
N ILE A 378 5.65 3.09 -5.09
CA ILE A 378 4.90 2.39 -4.04
C ILE A 378 5.58 1.08 -3.60
N ALA A 379 6.49 0.53 -4.41
CA ALA A 379 7.36 -0.58 -4.03
C ALA A 379 8.70 -0.49 -4.81
N ILE A 380 9.75 -1.09 -4.25
CA ILE A 380 11.10 -1.15 -4.84
C ILE A 380 11.68 -2.56 -4.71
N THR A 381 12.52 -2.97 -5.65
CA THR A 381 13.26 -4.25 -5.62
C THR A 381 14.63 -4.09 -6.27
N GLY A 382 15.65 -4.76 -5.73
CA GLY A 382 16.99 -4.85 -6.31
C GLY A 382 17.34 -6.28 -6.73
N GLY A 383 18.00 -6.43 -7.87
CA GLY A 383 18.73 -7.64 -8.26
C GLY A 383 20.23 -7.49 -8.00
N ILE A 384 21.09 -8.32 -8.62
CA ILE A 384 22.55 -8.23 -8.38
C ILE A 384 23.10 -6.83 -8.68
N SER A 385 22.70 -6.21 -9.79
CA SER A 385 23.19 -4.87 -10.17
C SER A 385 22.17 -4.05 -10.96
N HIS A 386 20.88 -4.29 -10.72
CA HIS A 386 19.79 -3.49 -11.26
C HIS A 386 18.74 -3.24 -10.18
N THR A 387 17.94 -2.20 -10.35
CA THR A 387 16.90 -1.79 -9.42
C THR A 387 15.65 -1.43 -10.19
N CYS A 388 14.49 -1.77 -9.64
CA CYS A 388 13.20 -1.44 -10.23
C CYS A 388 12.25 -0.85 -9.17
N ALA A 389 11.42 0.09 -9.61
CA ALA A 389 10.38 0.72 -8.82
C ALA A 389 9.01 0.53 -9.48
N LEU A 390 8.04 0.04 -8.71
CA LEU A 390 6.63 0.04 -9.08
C LEU A 390 6.02 1.40 -8.70
N LEU A 391 5.35 2.04 -9.64
CA LEU A 391 4.73 3.36 -9.48
C LEU A 391 3.24 3.26 -9.17
N ALA A 392 2.69 4.27 -8.50
CA ALA A 392 1.28 4.33 -8.06
C ALA A 392 0.22 4.23 -9.19
N ASN A 393 0.65 4.28 -10.46
CA ASN A 393 -0.20 4.11 -11.65
C ASN A 393 -0.12 2.68 -12.25
N GLY A 394 0.55 1.73 -11.59
CA GLY A 394 0.73 0.34 -12.08
C GLY A 394 1.84 0.17 -13.14
N THR A 395 2.58 1.22 -13.48
CA THR A 395 3.76 1.14 -14.37
C THR A 395 5.05 0.90 -13.58
N ILE A 396 6.09 0.38 -14.24
CA ILE A 396 7.38 0.05 -13.62
C ILE A 396 8.50 0.80 -14.34
N ASN A 397 9.43 1.38 -13.58
CA ASN A 397 10.70 1.89 -14.09
C ASN A 397 11.88 1.10 -13.49
N CYS A 398 12.89 0.77 -14.29
CA CYS A 398 14.10 0.05 -13.88
C CYS A 398 15.38 0.80 -14.29
N TRP A 399 16.49 0.58 -13.59
CA TRP A 399 17.82 1.15 -13.90
C TRP A 399 18.98 0.24 -13.45
N GLY A 400 20.20 0.58 -13.83
CA GLY A 400 21.40 -0.22 -13.59
C GLY A 400 21.78 -1.11 -14.77
N ARG A 401 22.28 -2.32 -14.46
CA ARG A 401 22.73 -3.34 -15.41
C ARG A 401 21.56 -3.85 -16.27
N ASN A 402 21.81 -4.08 -17.57
CA ASN A 402 20.80 -4.54 -18.53
C ASN A 402 21.31 -5.57 -19.55
N ASN A 403 22.47 -6.21 -19.32
CA ASN A 403 23.08 -7.09 -20.32
C ASN A 403 22.19 -8.28 -20.71
N GLU A 404 21.35 -8.77 -19.80
CA GLU A 404 20.38 -9.87 -20.04
C GLU A 404 18.98 -9.35 -20.42
N GLY A 405 18.78 -8.02 -20.46
CA GLY A 405 17.48 -7.39 -20.70
C GLY A 405 16.64 -7.15 -19.44
N GLN A 406 17.23 -7.27 -18.24
CA GLN A 406 16.53 -7.18 -16.95
C GLN A 406 15.83 -5.84 -16.65
N LEU A 407 16.08 -4.78 -17.44
CA LEU A 407 15.34 -3.52 -17.33
C LEU A 407 14.02 -3.50 -18.14
N GLY A 408 13.74 -4.53 -18.95
CA GLY A 408 12.44 -4.72 -19.60
C GLY A 408 12.06 -3.67 -20.66
N ASN A 409 13.03 -2.86 -21.10
CA ASN A 409 12.86 -1.68 -21.94
C ASN A 409 13.11 -1.94 -23.44
N GLY A 410 13.02 -3.20 -23.89
CA GLY A 410 13.19 -3.58 -25.29
C GLY A 410 14.63 -3.53 -25.82
N ASN A 411 15.62 -3.39 -24.95
CA ASN A 411 17.05 -3.40 -25.30
C ASN A 411 17.92 -3.92 -24.15
N ASN A 412 19.22 -4.10 -24.38
CA ASN A 412 20.17 -4.65 -23.42
C ASN A 412 21.23 -3.62 -22.95
N ILE A 413 20.89 -2.33 -22.96
CA ILE A 413 21.80 -1.22 -22.61
C ILE A 413 21.59 -0.80 -21.15
N ASN A 414 22.67 -0.76 -20.36
CA ASN A 414 22.63 -0.28 -18.96
C ASN A 414 22.11 1.16 -18.89
N SER A 415 21.40 1.53 -17.83
CA SER A 415 20.86 2.88 -17.66
C SER A 415 21.26 3.53 -16.33
N THR A 416 21.80 4.75 -16.40
CA THR A 416 22.15 5.58 -15.22
C THR A 416 20.96 6.28 -14.58
N ILE A 417 19.79 6.21 -15.22
CA ILE A 417 18.52 6.76 -14.75
C ILE A 417 17.38 5.75 -14.97
N PRO A 418 16.28 5.84 -14.22
CA PRO A 418 15.10 5.01 -14.41
C PRO A 418 14.51 5.10 -15.82
N VAL A 419 14.30 3.95 -16.45
CA VAL A 419 13.64 3.78 -17.76
C VAL A 419 12.42 2.88 -17.62
N ALA A 420 11.36 3.18 -18.35
CA ALA A 420 10.09 2.45 -18.27
C ALA A 420 10.18 1.04 -18.86
N VAL A 421 9.53 0.07 -18.19
CA VAL A 421 9.32 -1.29 -18.68
C VAL A 421 8.24 -1.30 -19.75
N SER A 422 8.49 -1.99 -20.86
CA SER A 422 7.57 -2.09 -22.00
C SER A 422 6.32 -2.89 -21.64
N GLY A 423 5.14 -2.29 -21.84
CA GLY A 423 3.86 -3.01 -21.88
C GLY A 423 3.21 -3.36 -20.53
N ILE A 424 3.75 -2.92 -19.39
CA ILE A 424 3.14 -3.13 -18.06
C ILE A 424 2.56 -1.81 -17.52
N ASN A 425 1.28 -1.83 -17.16
CA ASN A 425 0.54 -0.67 -16.64
C ASN A 425 -0.47 -1.01 -15.52
N ASN A 426 -0.47 -2.24 -15.03
CA ASN A 426 -1.41 -2.78 -14.05
C ASN A 426 -0.73 -3.69 -13.01
N ALA A 427 0.57 -3.50 -12.77
CA ALA A 427 1.31 -4.24 -11.77
C ALA A 427 0.91 -3.83 -10.34
N VAL A 428 0.90 -4.80 -9.42
CA VAL A 428 0.57 -4.64 -8.00
C VAL A 428 1.69 -5.08 -7.07
N ALA A 429 2.62 -5.92 -7.54
CA ALA A 429 3.88 -6.22 -6.86
C ALA A 429 4.98 -6.47 -7.90
N ILE A 430 6.24 -6.36 -7.46
CA ILE A 430 7.44 -6.54 -8.29
C ILE A 430 8.53 -7.25 -7.48
N THR A 431 9.30 -8.11 -8.13
CA THR A 431 10.48 -8.77 -7.56
C THR A 431 11.59 -8.85 -8.61
N ALA A 432 12.84 -8.76 -8.19
CA ALA A 432 14.01 -9.03 -9.02
C ALA A 432 14.78 -10.23 -8.46
N GLY A 433 15.27 -11.08 -9.37
CA GLY A 433 16.30 -12.07 -9.05
C GLY A 433 17.67 -11.52 -9.45
N SER A 434 18.64 -12.39 -9.73
CA SER A 434 20.00 -11.93 -10.07
C SER A 434 20.05 -11.12 -11.36
N TYR A 435 19.44 -11.63 -12.43
CA TYR A 435 19.46 -11.04 -13.77
C TYR A 435 18.09 -11.11 -14.47
N ASN A 436 17.03 -11.35 -13.72
CA ASN A 436 15.63 -11.36 -14.15
C ASN A 436 14.81 -10.43 -13.24
N THR A 437 13.64 -10.01 -13.74
CA THR A 437 12.66 -9.22 -13.00
C THR A 437 11.26 -9.74 -13.35
N CYS A 438 10.37 -9.81 -12.36
CA CYS A 438 8.99 -10.25 -12.53
C CYS A 438 8.02 -9.27 -11.87
N ALA A 439 6.84 -9.13 -12.45
CA ALA A 439 5.73 -8.32 -11.96
C ALA A 439 4.46 -9.16 -11.81
N LEU A 440 3.85 -9.08 -10.64
CA LEU A 440 2.49 -9.58 -10.40
C LEU A 440 1.49 -8.51 -10.85
N LEU A 441 0.54 -8.89 -11.70
CA LEU A 441 -0.47 -7.99 -12.25
C LEU A 441 -1.79 -8.09 -11.49
N ALA A 442 -2.60 -7.03 -11.52
CA ALA A 442 -3.85 -6.88 -10.73
C ALA A 442 -4.93 -7.96 -10.99
N ASN A 443 -4.76 -8.79 -12.01
CA ASN A 443 -5.61 -9.92 -12.38
C ASN A 443 -5.06 -11.30 -11.90
N GLY A 444 -3.96 -11.33 -11.13
CA GLY A 444 -3.36 -12.57 -10.61
C GLY A 444 -2.42 -13.30 -11.58
N THR A 445 -2.19 -12.77 -12.79
CA THR A 445 -1.16 -13.30 -13.72
C THR A 445 0.20 -12.62 -13.49
N ILE A 446 1.28 -13.31 -13.87
CA ILE A 446 2.65 -12.82 -13.71
C ILE A 446 3.30 -12.62 -15.09
N ASN A 447 4.02 -11.52 -15.26
CA ASN A 447 4.96 -11.32 -16.38
C ASN A 447 6.40 -11.24 -15.86
N CYS A 448 7.36 -11.85 -16.56
CA CYS A 448 8.78 -11.85 -16.25
C CYS A 448 9.64 -11.43 -17.46
N TRP A 449 10.85 -10.92 -17.22
CA TRP A 449 11.85 -10.60 -18.25
C TRP A 449 13.28 -10.65 -17.70
N GLY A 450 14.27 -10.59 -18.59
CA GLY A 450 15.70 -10.73 -18.31
C GLY A 450 16.24 -12.11 -18.68
N TYR A 451 17.18 -12.60 -17.88
CA TYR A 451 17.83 -13.91 -17.99
C TYR A 451 16.83 -15.07 -17.81
N ASN A 452 17.06 -16.18 -18.50
CA ASN A 452 16.16 -17.33 -18.53
C ASN A 452 16.85 -18.68 -18.81
N LEU A 453 18.17 -18.82 -18.66
CA LEU A 453 18.85 -20.03 -19.14
C LEU A 453 18.50 -21.30 -18.35
N ASP A 454 18.01 -21.15 -17.12
CA ASP A 454 17.48 -22.24 -16.28
C ASP A 454 15.94 -22.27 -16.28
N GLY A 455 15.28 -21.41 -17.05
CA GLY A 455 13.83 -21.32 -17.16
C GLY A 455 13.16 -20.33 -16.19
N GLU A 456 13.91 -19.38 -15.62
CA GLU A 456 13.48 -18.46 -14.56
C GLU A 456 12.28 -17.55 -14.90
N LEU A 457 11.94 -17.42 -16.18
CA LEU A 457 10.77 -16.66 -16.66
C LEU A 457 9.48 -17.50 -16.74
N GLY A 458 9.56 -18.82 -16.53
CA GLY A 458 8.39 -19.69 -16.33
C GLY A 458 7.46 -19.84 -17.54
N ASN A 459 7.95 -19.52 -18.74
CA ASN A 459 7.15 -19.39 -19.96
C ASN A 459 7.24 -20.61 -20.92
N GLY A 460 7.83 -21.73 -20.48
CA GLY A 460 8.08 -22.90 -21.32
C GLY A 460 9.22 -22.70 -22.34
N THR A 461 10.19 -21.85 -22.00
CA THR A 461 11.41 -21.61 -22.80
C THR A 461 12.60 -21.33 -21.88
N THR A 462 13.82 -21.57 -22.37
CA THR A 462 15.08 -21.14 -21.72
C THR A 462 15.75 -19.95 -22.40
N THR A 463 14.97 -19.11 -23.09
CA THR A 463 15.49 -17.96 -23.88
C THR A 463 15.30 -16.65 -23.12
N SER A 464 16.40 -15.93 -22.86
CA SER A 464 16.37 -14.59 -22.23
C SER A 464 15.63 -13.56 -23.10
N THR A 465 14.94 -12.59 -22.48
CA THR A 465 14.19 -11.55 -23.20
C THR A 465 14.27 -10.19 -22.51
N ASN A 466 14.48 -9.13 -23.30
CA ASN A 466 14.49 -7.75 -22.83
C ASN A 466 13.10 -7.08 -22.80
N SER A 467 12.04 -7.87 -22.97
CA SER A 467 10.64 -7.44 -22.94
C SER A 467 9.80 -8.44 -22.13
N PRO A 468 8.80 -7.99 -21.33
CA PRO A 468 7.98 -8.88 -20.51
C PRO A 468 7.23 -9.97 -21.27
N VAL A 469 7.33 -11.20 -20.77
CA VAL A 469 6.58 -12.38 -21.23
C VAL A 469 5.76 -12.96 -20.08
N ALA A 470 4.60 -13.55 -20.39
CA ALA A 470 3.72 -14.13 -19.39
C ALA A 470 4.24 -15.50 -18.88
N VAL A 471 4.12 -15.73 -17.57
CA VAL A 471 4.37 -17.02 -16.92
C VAL A 471 3.25 -18.00 -17.28
N SER A 472 3.61 -19.26 -17.56
CA SER A 472 2.65 -20.30 -17.92
C SER A 472 1.78 -20.72 -16.74
N GLY A 473 0.46 -20.86 -16.97
CA GLY A 473 -0.48 -21.51 -16.02
C GLY A 473 -0.88 -20.72 -14.77
N ILE A 474 -0.23 -19.60 -14.43
CA ILE A 474 -0.53 -18.83 -13.19
C ILE A 474 -1.51 -17.68 -13.47
N ASN A 475 -2.66 -17.69 -12.78
CA ASN A 475 -3.72 -16.69 -12.91
C ASN A 475 -4.35 -16.24 -11.58
N ASN A 476 -3.88 -16.75 -10.45
CA ASN A 476 -4.42 -16.51 -9.11
C ASN A 476 -3.32 -16.25 -8.06
N ALA A 477 -2.17 -15.74 -8.50
CA ALA A 477 -1.08 -15.37 -7.58
C ALA A 477 -1.45 -14.14 -6.74
N VAL A 478 -1.04 -14.16 -5.47
CA VAL A 478 -1.23 -13.06 -4.49
C VAL A 478 0.10 -12.48 -4.00
N ALA A 479 1.19 -13.25 -4.08
CA ALA A 479 2.55 -12.75 -3.90
C ALA A 479 3.52 -13.48 -4.84
N ILE A 480 4.67 -12.86 -5.09
CA ILE A 480 5.73 -13.36 -5.96
C ILE A 480 7.09 -13.06 -5.33
N THR A 481 8.04 -13.98 -5.48
CA THR A 481 9.44 -13.77 -5.10
C THR A 481 10.36 -14.39 -6.15
N ALA A 482 11.49 -13.75 -6.42
CA ALA A 482 12.60 -14.35 -7.16
C ALA A 482 13.77 -14.60 -6.21
N GLY A 483 14.47 -15.70 -6.44
CA GLY A 483 15.84 -15.94 -5.95
C GLY A 483 16.85 -15.62 -7.04
N THR A 484 18.07 -16.14 -6.92
CA THR A 484 19.13 -15.87 -7.92
C THR A 484 18.91 -16.60 -9.25
N PHE A 485 18.41 -17.84 -9.24
CA PHE A 485 18.18 -18.65 -10.46
C PHE A 485 16.81 -19.36 -10.48
N HIS A 486 15.85 -18.88 -9.69
CA HIS A 486 14.50 -19.44 -9.62
C HIS A 486 13.48 -18.36 -9.22
N THR A 487 12.21 -18.60 -9.52
CA THR A 487 11.09 -17.71 -9.17
C THR A 487 9.95 -18.54 -8.60
N CYS A 488 9.22 -18.00 -7.62
CA CYS A 488 8.08 -18.66 -7.01
C CYS A 488 6.89 -17.70 -6.84
N ALA A 489 5.68 -18.25 -6.93
CA ALA A 489 4.41 -17.57 -6.72
C ALA A 489 3.62 -18.23 -5.59
N LEU A 490 3.15 -17.42 -4.64
CA LEU A 490 2.13 -17.81 -3.67
C LEU A 490 0.75 -17.56 -4.28
N LEU A 491 -0.09 -18.59 -4.29
CA LEU A 491 -1.42 -18.54 -4.87
C LEU A 491 -2.49 -18.22 -3.81
N ALA A 492 -3.63 -17.68 -4.23
CA ALA A 492 -4.77 -17.35 -3.35
C ALA A 492 -5.33 -18.56 -2.55
N THR A 493 -4.91 -19.77 -2.91
CA THR A 493 -5.21 -21.05 -2.24
C THR A 493 -4.28 -21.39 -1.07
N GLY A 494 -3.25 -20.59 -0.78
CA GLY A 494 -2.23 -20.90 0.23
C GLY A 494 -1.17 -21.92 -0.22
N THR A 495 -1.23 -22.33 -1.49
CA THR A 495 -0.26 -23.22 -2.16
C THR A 495 0.78 -22.42 -2.93
N ILE A 496 1.95 -23.01 -3.18
CA ILE A 496 3.08 -22.37 -3.87
C ILE A 496 3.43 -23.15 -5.14
N ASN A 497 3.72 -22.42 -6.22
CA ASN A 497 4.42 -22.96 -7.39
C ASN A 497 5.76 -22.25 -7.58
N CYS A 498 6.80 -22.98 -8.01
CA CYS A 498 8.15 -22.48 -8.30
C CYS A 498 8.62 -22.94 -9.69
N TRP A 499 9.57 -22.22 -10.29
CA TRP A 499 10.21 -22.55 -11.57
C TRP A 499 11.63 -21.96 -11.67
N GLY A 500 12.42 -22.43 -12.64
CA GLY A 500 13.85 -22.13 -12.81
C GLY A 500 14.75 -23.32 -12.47
N ARG A 501 15.97 -23.02 -11.99
CA ARG A 501 16.96 -24.01 -11.53
C ARG A 501 16.42 -24.80 -10.34
N ASN A 502 16.86 -26.05 -10.20
CA ASN A 502 16.49 -26.92 -9.07
C ASN A 502 17.65 -27.82 -8.57
N LEU A 503 18.91 -27.52 -8.90
CA LEU A 503 20.04 -28.43 -8.62
C LEU A 503 20.19 -28.68 -7.12
N GLU A 504 19.95 -27.66 -6.31
CA GLU A 504 20.01 -27.67 -4.84
C GLU A 504 18.63 -28.01 -4.20
N GLY A 505 17.58 -28.22 -5.01
CA GLY A 505 16.22 -28.54 -4.55
C GLY A 505 15.30 -27.33 -4.32
N GLN A 506 15.69 -26.14 -4.76
CA GLN A 506 15.00 -24.86 -4.50
C GLN A 506 13.56 -24.73 -5.04
N LEU A 507 13.10 -25.67 -5.89
CA LEU A 507 11.69 -25.74 -6.31
C LEU A 507 10.80 -26.53 -5.34
N GLY A 508 11.36 -27.22 -4.34
CA GLY A 508 10.62 -27.85 -3.23
C GLY A 508 9.69 -28.98 -3.64
N ASN A 509 9.88 -29.56 -4.83
CA ASN A 509 8.99 -30.52 -5.49
C ASN A 509 9.45 -31.98 -5.35
N GLY A 510 10.28 -32.29 -4.35
CA GLY A 510 10.76 -33.66 -4.05
C GLY A 510 11.78 -34.23 -5.03
N ASN A 511 12.40 -33.37 -5.86
CA ASN A 511 13.47 -33.76 -6.79
C ASN A 511 14.38 -32.56 -7.10
N ASN A 512 15.45 -32.79 -7.84
CA ASN A 512 16.48 -31.78 -8.16
C ASN A 512 16.52 -31.42 -9.66
N THR A 513 15.41 -31.63 -10.39
CA THR A 513 15.29 -31.32 -11.83
C THR A 513 14.69 -29.93 -12.03
N GLY A 514 15.37 -29.07 -12.80
CA GLY A 514 14.88 -27.72 -13.14
C GLY A 514 13.59 -27.75 -13.96
N SER A 515 12.87 -26.63 -14.01
CA SER A 515 11.65 -26.52 -14.81
C SER A 515 11.44 -25.11 -15.36
N ASP A 516 11.18 -25.03 -16.66
CA ASP A 516 10.84 -23.81 -17.39
C ASP A 516 9.36 -23.42 -17.26
N THR A 517 8.59 -24.14 -16.45
CA THR A 517 7.19 -23.87 -16.13
C THR A 517 6.88 -24.08 -14.64
N PRO A 518 5.83 -23.43 -14.08
CA PRO A 518 5.57 -23.47 -12.63
C PRO A 518 5.11 -24.84 -12.11
N VAL A 519 5.98 -25.51 -11.35
CA VAL A 519 5.69 -26.77 -10.63
C VAL A 519 5.28 -26.50 -9.19
N ALA A 520 4.37 -27.32 -8.64
CA ALA A 520 3.87 -27.16 -7.28
C ALA A 520 4.92 -27.60 -6.23
N VAL A 521 5.00 -26.87 -5.11
CA VAL A 521 5.81 -27.22 -3.94
C VAL A 521 5.12 -28.31 -3.13
N SER A 522 5.90 -29.31 -2.67
CA SER A 522 5.39 -30.43 -1.88
C SER A 522 4.89 -30.01 -0.49
N GLY A 523 3.67 -30.39 -0.14
CA GLY A 523 3.14 -30.33 1.24
C GLY A 523 2.62 -28.97 1.74
N ILE A 524 2.87 -27.87 1.04
CA ILE A 524 2.46 -26.52 1.49
C ILE A 524 1.05 -26.16 0.99
N THR A 525 0.15 -25.85 1.91
CA THR A 525 -1.27 -25.55 1.61
C THR A 525 -1.84 -24.33 2.35
N ASN A 526 -1.12 -23.79 3.34
CA ASN A 526 -1.56 -22.72 4.25
C ASN A 526 -0.51 -21.60 4.38
N ALA A 527 0.27 -21.35 3.33
CA ALA A 527 1.25 -20.27 3.29
C ALA A 527 0.59 -18.89 3.22
N ILE A 528 1.14 -17.93 3.97
CA ILE A 528 0.74 -16.52 4.00
C ILE A 528 1.84 -15.57 3.48
N ALA A 529 3.10 -16.00 3.47
CA ALA A 529 4.21 -15.27 2.87
C ALA A 529 5.23 -16.23 2.25
N ILE A 530 5.97 -15.76 1.23
CA ILE A 530 7.00 -16.53 0.52
C ILE A 530 8.19 -15.62 0.21
N THR A 531 9.42 -16.15 0.29
CA THR A 531 10.64 -15.38 0.07
C THR A 531 11.79 -16.28 -0.42
N GLY A 532 12.35 -15.93 -1.57
CA GLY A 532 13.49 -16.61 -2.22
C GLY A 532 14.83 -16.00 -1.82
N GLY A 533 15.90 -16.77 -2.00
CA GLY A 533 17.29 -16.38 -1.81
C GLY A 533 18.18 -16.94 -2.91
N ILE A 534 19.48 -17.12 -2.67
CA ILE A 534 20.41 -17.51 -3.74
C ILE A 534 20.11 -18.89 -4.35
N ALA A 535 19.89 -19.90 -3.52
CA ALA A 535 19.51 -21.26 -3.95
C ALA A 535 18.57 -21.93 -2.93
N GLN A 536 17.87 -21.11 -2.14
CA GLN A 536 16.94 -21.54 -1.09
C GLN A 536 15.66 -20.70 -1.13
N THR A 537 14.56 -21.27 -0.67
CA THR A 537 13.23 -20.63 -0.58
C THR A 537 12.66 -20.90 0.81
N CYS A 538 11.96 -19.91 1.39
CA CYS A 538 11.24 -20.06 2.65
C CYS A 538 9.80 -19.60 2.52
N THR A 539 8.91 -20.20 3.31
CA THR A 539 7.49 -19.85 3.44
C THR A 539 7.09 -19.71 4.90
N LEU A 540 6.19 -18.76 5.18
CA LEU A 540 5.56 -18.57 6.49
C LEU A 540 4.14 -19.11 6.39
N LEU A 541 3.80 -20.02 7.30
CA LEU A 541 2.48 -20.62 7.39
C LEU A 541 1.57 -19.83 8.35
N ALA A 542 0.26 -19.93 8.18
CA ALA A 542 -0.75 -19.19 8.97
C ALA A 542 -0.76 -19.45 10.49
N ASN A 543 0.11 -20.35 10.98
CA ASN A 543 0.33 -20.71 12.38
C ASN A 543 1.66 -20.17 12.96
N GLY A 544 2.44 -19.38 12.19
CA GLY A 544 3.74 -18.84 12.61
C GLY A 544 4.94 -19.75 12.33
N GLU A 545 4.75 -20.91 11.71
CA GLU A 545 5.82 -21.82 11.34
C GLU A 545 6.54 -21.37 10.07
N VAL A 546 7.88 -21.42 10.11
CA VAL A 546 8.74 -21.16 8.95
C VAL A 546 9.22 -22.50 8.38
N ASN A 547 8.99 -22.71 7.09
CA ASN A 547 9.48 -23.88 6.36
C ASN A 547 10.38 -23.41 5.21
N CYS A 548 11.58 -23.97 5.09
CA CYS A 548 12.55 -23.63 4.06
C CYS A 548 13.00 -24.87 3.28
N TRP A 549 13.50 -24.68 2.05
CA TRP A 549 14.05 -25.72 1.19
C TRP A 549 15.08 -25.15 0.20
N GLY A 550 15.83 -26.03 -0.47
CA GLY A 550 16.97 -25.70 -1.32
C GLY A 550 18.33 -25.91 -0.61
N ASP A 551 19.33 -25.15 -1.06
CA ASP A 551 20.70 -25.09 -0.53
C ASP A 551 20.70 -24.78 0.97
N ASN A 552 21.49 -25.57 1.70
CA ASN A 552 21.75 -25.44 3.13
C ASN A 552 23.24 -25.53 3.47
N SER A 553 24.13 -25.40 2.48
CA SER A 553 25.58 -25.50 2.66
C SER A 553 26.13 -24.56 3.73
N GLN A 554 25.51 -23.39 3.93
CA GLN A 554 25.83 -22.42 4.98
C GLN A 554 24.89 -22.48 6.19
N GLY A 555 23.96 -23.44 6.26
CA GLY A 555 22.98 -23.57 7.34
C GLY A 555 21.75 -22.67 7.18
N GLN A 556 21.52 -22.10 6.00
CA GLN A 556 20.50 -21.08 5.75
C GLN A 556 19.04 -21.57 5.76
N LEU A 557 18.79 -22.88 5.89
CA LEU A 557 17.46 -23.41 6.21
C LEU A 557 17.14 -23.33 7.73
N GLY A 558 18.17 -23.19 8.58
CA GLY A 558 18.03 -22.99 10.03
C GLY A 558 17.56 -24.23 10.78
N ILE A 559 17.97 -25.41 10.29
CA ILE A 559 17.50 -26.72 10.76
C ILE A 559 18.48 -27.45 11.69
N GLY A 560 19.56 -26.82 12.14
CA GLY A 560 20.57 -27.44 13.03
C GLY A 560 21.69 -28.20 12.31
N ASN A 561 21.53 -28.44 11.01
CA ASN A 561 22.50 -29.09 10.14
C ASN A 561 22.68 -28.30 8.81
N ASN A 562 23.61 -28.76 7.96
CA ASN A 562 23.98 -28.14 6.68
C ASN A 562 23.66 -29.04 5.46
N MET A 563 22.61 -29.86 5.55
CA MET A 563 22.14 -30.70 4.44
C MET A 563 21.05 -30.01 3.64
N ASP A 564 21.20 -29.95 2.32
CA ASP A 564 20.20 -29.42 1.38
C ASP A 564 18.89 -30.22 1.45
N SER A 565 17.76 -29.58 1.13
CA SER A 565 16.45 -30.26 1.10
C SER A 565 15.64 -29.91 -0.14
N ASN A 566 15.25 -30.91 -0.93
CA ASN A 566 14.36 -30.73 -2.09
C ASN A 566 12.86 -30.76 -1.73
N ILE A 567 12.54 -30.75 -0.44
CA ILE A 567 11.20 -30.56 0.12
C ILE A 567 11.22 -29.51 1.24
N PRO A 568 10.11 -28.80 1.50
CA PRO A 568 10.00 -27.91 2.66
C PRO A 568 10.26 -28.65 3.97
N VAL A 569 11.18 -28.09 4.77
CA VAL A 569 11.51 -28.55 6.13
C VAL A 569 11.39 -27.41 7.12
N GLN A 570 10.89 -27.70 8.32
CA GLN A 570 10.62 -26.70 9.35
C GLN A 570 11.92 -26.17 9.96
N THR A 571 12.15 -24.87 9.85
CA THR A 571 13.22 -24.16 10.57
C THR A 571 13.02 -24.37 12.08
N CYS A 572 14.10 -24.63 12.82
CA CYS A 572 14.06 -25.01 14.23
C CYS A 572 13.37 -26.35 14.59
N ALA A 573 13.29 -27.33 13.67
CA ALA A 573 12.75 -28.66 13.99
C ALA A 573 13.62 -29.55 14.91
N GLU A 574 14.94 -29.31 14.99
CA GLU A 574 15.86 -30.16 15.78
C GLU A 574 15.97 -29.76 17.27
N SER A 575 16.33 -30.74 18.11
CA SER A 575 16.48 -30.58 19.55
C SER A 575 17.65 -29.66 19.92
N GLY A 576 17.35 -28.38 20.11
CA GLY A 576 18.34 -27.34 20.44
C GLY A 576 17.80 -25.93 20.26
N CYS A 577 16.81 -25.73 19.39
CA CYS A 577 16.07 -24.46 19.33
C CYS A 577 15.08 -24.37 20.51
N PRO A 578 15.04 -23.27 21.28
CA PRO A 578 14.29 -23.20 22.54
C PRO A 578 12.76 -23.18 22.37
N THR A 579 12.27 -22.74 21.21
CA THR A 579 10.86 -22.78 20.80
C THR A 579 10.80 -22.91 19.26
N PRO A 580 9.63 -23.23 18.67
CA PRO A 580 9.36 -22.83 17.30
C PRO A 580 9.63 -21.33 17.11
N LEU A 581 10.04 -20.93 15.91
CA LEU A 581 10.50 -19.56 15.64
C LEU A 581 9.39 -18.50 15.79
N ASN A 582 8.11 -18.90 15.67
CA ASN A 582 6.92 -18.05 15.83
C ASN A 582 7.03 -16.73 15.06
N ALA A 583 7.44 -16.81 13.79
CA ALA A 583 7.76 -15.63 13.00
C ALA A 583 6.49 -14.82 12.68
N LEU A 584 6.58 -13.51 12.86
CA LEU A 584 5.54 -12.55 12.44
C LEU A 584 5.67 -12.25 10.94
N ALA A 585 6.91 -12.19 10.44
CA ALA A 585 7.25 -12.09 9.03
C ALA A 585 8.59 -12.79 8.75
N ILE A 586 8.78 -13.29 7.53
CA ILE A 586 10.04 -13.93 7.11
C ILE A 586 10.68 -13.17 5.95
N PHE A 587 12.01 -13.14 5.94
CA PHE A 587 12.80 -12.49 4.90
C PHE A 587 14.06 -13.31 4.63
N ASN A 588 13.99 -14.10 3.56
CA ASN A 588 15.14 -14.76 2.97
C ASN A 588 15.88 -13.71 2.13
N HIS A 589 17.21 -13.75 2.13
CA HIS A 589 18.00 -12.70 1.49
C HIS A 589 18.05 -13.00 0.01
N SER A 590 17.40 -12.17 -0.81
CA SER A 590 17.08 -12.45 -2.22
C SER A 590 18.27 -12.91 -3.08
N LEU A 591 19.50 -12.59 -2.64
CA LEU A 591 20.76 -12.95 -3.29
C LEU A 591 21.78 -13.59 -2.32
N GLY A 592 21.44 -13.85 -1.07
CA GLY A 592 22.36 -14.22 0.01
C GLY A 592 22.27 -15.67 0.48
N TYR A 593 23.35 -16.14 1.13
CA TYR A 593 23.46 -17.45 1.79
C TYR A 593 23.04 -17.40 3.27
N HIS A 594 22.07 -16.54 3.59
CA HIS A 594 21.54 -16.35 4.93
C HIS A 594 20.06 -15.98 4.86
N SER A 595 19.38 -16.11 6.00
CA SER A 595 17.93 -16.02 6.18
C SER A 595 17.63 -15.31 7.49
N CYS A 596 16.58 -14.49 7.55
CA CYS A 596 16.11 -13.86 8.77
C CYS A 596 14.59 -13.94 8.92
N ALA A 597 14.11 -13.73 10.14
CA ALA A 597 12.69 -13.54 10.46
C ALA A 597 12.51 -12.42 11.48
N ILE A 598 11.40 -11.68 11.35
CA ILE A 598 10.88 -10.83 12.41
C ILE A 598 10.11 -11.74 13.37
N VAL A 599 10.49 -11.69 14.64
CA VAL A 599 9.91 -12.47 15.74
C VAL A 599 9.36 -11.53 16.80
N PRO A 600 8.44 -11.96 17.67
CA PRO A 600 8.01 -11.15 18.81
C PRO A 600 9.21 -10.66 19.63
N ALA A 601 9.16 -9.40 20.08
CA ALA A 601 10.14 -8.90 21.04
C ALA A 601 10.01 -9.66 22.38
N PRO A 602 11.13 -9.94 23.07
CA PRO A 602 11.15 -10.72 24.32
C PRO A 602 10.71 -9.91 25.56
#